data_AF-A0A2I1HN26-F1
#
_entry.id   AF-A0A2I1HN26-F1
#
_cell.length_a   1.000
_cell.length_b   1.000
_cell.length_c   1.000
_cell.angle_alpha   90.00
_cell.angle_beta   90.00
_cell.angle_gamma   90.00
#
_symmetry.space_group_name_H-M   'P 1'
#
loop_
_entity.id
_entity.type
_entity.pdbx_description
1 polymer ?
#
loop_
_entity_poly.entity_id
_entity_poly.type
_entity_poly.pdbx_seq_one_letter_code
_entity_poly.pdbx_strand_id
1 'polypeptide(L)'
;MYGNKLLTAKVWKMFHEMFEESGFEVYESQESFIEYVQTEQQKGAESQKIAVGELTERMRDRYWRVEEMGDVERTQSFISMLEAFVDLIISRFDNNSSGKT
;
A
#
# COMPACT_ATOMS: atom_id res chain seq x y z
N MET A 1 -13.79 -25.23 -16.24
CA MET A 1 -13.20 -24.93 -17.57
C MET A 1 -14.13 -23.96 -18.30
N TYR A 2 -13.90 -22.65 -18.17
CA TYR A 2 -14.59 -21.64 -18.98
C TYR A 2 -13.77 -21.42 -20.25
N GLY A 3 -14.15 -22.13 -21.31
CA GLY A 3 -13.45 -22.11 -22.58
C GLY A 3 -13.71 -20.85 -23.39
N ASN A 4 -12.63 -20.13 -23.72
CA ASN A 4 -12.26 -19.60 -25.04
C ASN A 4 -13.41 -19.26 -26.02
N LYS A 5 -14.38 -18.44 -25.61
CA LYS A 5 -15.44 -17.93 -26.51
C LYS A 5 -15.61 -16.41 -26.49
N LEU A 6 -14.74 -15.66 -25.84
CA LEU A 6 -14.91 -14.21 -25.69
C LEU A 6 -14.09 -13.37 -26.69
N LEU A 7 -13.11 -13.95 -27.38
CA LEU A 7 -12.25 -13.22 -28.31
C LEU A 7 -12.21 -13.94 -29.66
N THR A 8 -13.17 -13.65 -30.53
CA THR A 8 -13.01 -13.96 -31.96
C THR A 8 -11.78 -13.19 -32.47
N ALA A 9 -11.02 -13.68 -33.46
CA ALA A 9 -9.82 -12.99 -33.98
C ALA A 9 -10.04 -11.49 -34.29
N LYS A 10 -11.26 -11.14 -34.75
CA LYS A 10 -11.68 -9.75 -34.98
C LYS A 10 -11.76 -8.91 -33.69
N VAL A 11 -12.29 -9.49 -32.62
CA VAL A 11 -12.44 -8.83 -31.31
C VAL A 11 -11.07 -8.69 -30.64
N TRP A 12 -10.19 -9.69 -30.78
CA TRP A 12 -8.81 -9.62 -30.32
C TRP A 12 -8.04 -8.48 -31.01
N LYS A 13 -8.21 -8.33 -32.32
CA LYS A 13 -7.58 -7.25 -33.08
C LYS A 13 -8.06 -5.85 -32.65
N MET A 14 -9.38 -5.65 -32.49
CA MET A 14 -9.90 -4.36 -32.00
C MET A 14 -9.43 -4.04 -30.58
N PHE A 15 -9.29 -5.07 -29.73
CA PHE A 15 -8.76 -4.91 -28.39
C PHE A 15 -7.29 -4.46 -28.46
N HIS A 16 -6.46 -5.15 -29.25
CA HIS A 16 -5.04 -4.79 -29.40
C HIS A 16 -4.83 -3.36 -29.92
N GLU A 17 -5.56 -2.98 -30.98
CA GLU A 17 -5.46 -1.63 -31.58
C GLU A 17 -5.80 -0.52 -30.57
N MET A 18 -6.79 -0.72 -29.71
CA MET A 18 -7.19 0.26 -28.69
C MET A 18 -6.11 0.54 -27.65
N PHE A 19 -5.32 -0.48 -27.28
CA PHE A 19 -4.23 -0.32 -26.32
C PHE A 19 -2.97 0.28 -26.99
N GLU A 20 -2.66 -0.10 -28.23
CA GLU A 20 -1.57 0.51 -28.99
C GLU A 20 -1.79 2.02 -29.18
N GLU A 21 -3.02 2.44 -29.54
CA GLU A 21 -3.40 3.86 -29.63
C GLU A 21 -3.23 4.61 -28.30
N SER A 22 -3.39 3.89 -27.19
CA SER A 22 -3.23 4.43 -25.83
C SER A 22 -1.79 4.39 -25.32
N GLY A 23 -0.83 3.91 -26.14
CA GLY A 23 0.59 3.80 -25.79
C GLY A 23 0.94 2.60 -24.90
N PHE A 24 0.05 1.60 -24.82
CA PHE A 24 0.27 0.37 -24.06
C PHE A 24 0.53 -0.81 -24.99
N GLU A 25 1.57 -1.59 -24.70
CA GLU A 25 1.92 -2.81 -25.43
C GLU A 25 1.24 -4.03 -24.79
N VAL A 26 0.45 -4.78 -25.58
CA VAL A 26 -0.34 -5.92 -25.09
C VAL A 26 0.18 -7.21 -25.73
N TYR A 27 0.64 -8.15 -24.91
CA TYR A 27 1.14 -9.45 -25.38
C TYR A 27 0.06 -10.53 -25.29
N GLU A 28 0.01 -11.42 -26.29
CA GLU A 28 -0.99 -12.49 -26.42
C GLU A 28 -0.82 -13.61 -25.39
N SER A 29 0.38 -13.77 -24.83
CA SER A 29 0.65 -14.69 -23.73
C SER A 29 1.88 -14.25 -22.94
N GLN A 30 1.81 -14.31 -21.62
CA GLN A 30 2.95 -14.10 -20.74
C GLN A 30 3.77 -15.40 -20.62
N GLU A 31 4.51 -15.76 -21.67
CA GLU A 31 5.43 -16.91 -21.62
C GLU A 31 6.80 -16.47 -21.09
N SER A 32 6.78 -15.96 -19.87
CA SER A 32 7.92 -15.85 -18.96
C SER A 32 7.35 -15.30 -17.66
N PHE A 33 7.22 -16.19 -16.68
CA PHE A 33 7.16 -15.79 -15.29
C PHE A 33 8.41 -14.94 -15.07
N ILE A 34 8.27 -13.61 -15.08
CA ILE A 34 9.27 -12.76 -14.49
C ILE A 34 9.24 -13.21 -13.04
N GLU A 35 10.19 -14.08 -12.67
CA GLU A 35 10.46 -14.35 -11.28
C GLU A 35 10.81 -12.98 -10.71
N TYR A 36 9.81 -12.35 -10.09
CA TYR A 36 9.99 -11.12 -9.36
C TYR A 36 10.83 -11.53 -8.16
N VAL A 37 12.14 -11.61 -8.38
CA VAL A 37 13.15 -11.81 -7.36
C VAL A 37 13.15 -10.52 -6.57
N GLN A 38 12.19 -10.44 -5.65
CA GLN A 38 12.04 -9.38 -4.71
C GLN A 38 13.32 -9.34 -3.89
N THR A 39 14.13 -8.30 -4.11
CA THR A 39 15.38 -8.15 -3.38
C THR A 39 15.10 -8.07 -1.87
N GLU A 40 16.02 -8.52 -1.02
CA GLU A 40 15.87 -8.46 0.44
C GLU A 40 15.54 -7.04 0.93
N GLN A 41 16.03 -6.00 0.23
CA GLN A 41 15.66 -4.60 0.47
C GLN A 41 14.19 -4.28 0.17
N GLN A 42 13.62 -4.90 -0.86
CA GLN A 42 12.24 -4.72 -1.30
C GLN A 42 11.27 -5.48 -0.40
N LYS A 43 11.65 -6.69 0.07
CA LYS A 43 10.98 -7.37 1.19
C LYS A 43 11.02 -6.53 2.47
N GLY A 44 12.18 -5.95 2.78
CA GLY A 44 12.35 -5.03 3.92
C GLY A 44 11.39 -3.84 3.82
N ALA A 45 11.39 -3.15 2.68
CA ALA A 45 10.52 -2.00 2.46
C ALA A 45 9.02 -2.35 2.46
N GLU A 46 8.62 -3.50 1.93
CA GLU A 46 7.24 -3.96 1.97
C GLU A 46 6.80 -4.39 3.36
N SER A 47 7.65 -5.11 4.10
CA SER A 47 7.37 -5.49 5.50
C SER A 47 7.22 -4.27 6.41
N GLN A 48 8.03 -3.23 6.19
CA GLN A 48 7.90 -1.94 6.86
C GLN A 48 6.60 -1.22 6.48
N LYS A 49 6.23 -1.20 5.18
CA LYS A 49 4.96 -0.60 4.72
C LYS A 49 3.75 -1.31 5.33
N ILE A 50 3.79 -2.65 5.42
CA ILE A 50 2.73 -3.45 6.05
C ILE A 50 2.63 -3.10 7.53
N ALA A 51 3.75 -3.07 8.26
CA ALA A 51 3.77 -2.75 9.69
C ALA A 51 3.24 -1.33 9.98
N VAL A 52 3.58 -0.34 9.15
CA VAL A 52 3.04 1.02 9.27
C VAL A 52 1.54 1.05 8.95
N GLY A 53 1.10 0.33 7.91
CA GLY A 53 -0.32 0.23 7.55
C GLY A 53 -1.17 -0.36 8.68
N GLU A 54 -0.74 -1.48 9.27
CA GLU A 54 -1.41 -2.12 10.41
C GLU A 54 -1.47 -1.19 11.63
N LEU A 55 -0.38 -0.46 11.89
CA LEU A 55 -0.33 0.51 12.99
C LEU A 55 -1.34 1.64 12.79
N THR A 56 -1.39 2.22 11.59
CA THR A 56 -2.32 3.30 11.24
C THR A 56 -3.77 2.84 11.34
N GLU A 57 -4.09 1.63 10.87
CA GLU A 57 -5.42 1.05 10.98
C GLU A 57 -5.82 0.82 12.44
N ARG A 58 -4.92 0.29 13.26
CA ARG A 58 -5.17 0.08 14.70
C ARG A 58 -5.38 1.39 15.45
N MET A 59 -4.65 2.45 15.09
CA MET A 59 -4.83 3.79 15.65
C MET A 59 -6.19 4.36 15.28
N ARG A 60 -6.59 4.25 14.01
CA ARG A 60 -7.90 4.70 13.51
C ARG A 60 -9.05 3.97 14.23
N ASP A 61 -8.97 2.66 14.39
CA ASP A 61 -9.98 1.88 15.11
C ASP A 61 -10.14 2.31 16.57
N ARG A 62 -9.02 2.62 17.23
CA ARG A 62 -9.06 3.11 18.61
C ARG A 62 -9.65 4.51 18.70
N TYR A 63 -9.24 5.39 17.80
CA TYR A 63 -9.81 6.74 17.70
C TYR A 63 -11.34 6.68 17.55
N TRP A 64 -11.83 5.89 16.59
CA TRP A 64 -13.25 5.74 16.33
C TRP A 64 -14.03 5.25 17.55
N ARG A 65 -13.48 4.28 18.31
CA ARG A 65 -14.11 3.80 19.56
C ARG A 65 -14.19 4.85 20.65
N VAL A 66 -13.23 5.76 20.71
CA VAL A 66 -13.23 6.85 21.71
C VAL A 66 -14.20 7.95 21.28
N GLU A 67 -14.21 8.30 19.99
CA GLU A 67 -15.12 9.28 19.41
C GLU A 67 -16.59 8.83 19.51
N GLU A 68 -16.88 7.55 19.27
CA GLU A 68 -18.24 6.99 19.37
C GLU A 68 -18.83 7.07 20.78
N MET A 69 -17.99 7.17 21.83
CA MET A 69 -18.47 7.42 23.20
C MET A 69 -18.97 8.85 23.42
N GLY A 70 -18.68 9.79 22.50
CA GLY A 70 -19.13 11.19 22.57
C GLY A 70 -18.46 12.03 23.66
N ASP A 71 -17.44 11.48 24.33
CA ASP A 71 -16.69 12.17 25.38
C ASP A 71 -15.55 12.98 24.77
N VAL A 72 -15.76 14.31 24.73
CA VAL A 72 -14.83 15.26 24.13
C VAL A 72 -13.51 15.33 24.89
N GLU A 73 -13.53 15.22 26.23
CA GLU A 73 -12.31 15.25 27.04
C GLU A 73 -11.46 14.00 26.81
N ARG A 74 -12.09 12.83 26.75
CA ARG A 74 -11.40 11.57 26.41
C ARG A 74 -10.85 11.58 24.99
N THR A 75 -11.61 12.10 24.04
CA THR A 75 -11.18 12.21 22.65
C THR A 75 -9.96 13.12 22.55
N GLN A 76 -10.01 14.28 23.20
CA GLN A 76 -8.89 15.22 23.21
C GLN A 76 -7.66 14.64 23.91
N SER A 77 -7.85 13.95 25.05
CA SER A 77 -6.76 13.28 25.77
C SER A 77 -6.11 12.18 24.93
N PHE A 78 -6.91 11.42 24.18
CA PHE A 78 -6.41 10.41 23.25
C PHE A 78 -5.62 11.03 22.09
N ILE A 79 -6.12 12.12 21.49
CA ILE A 79 -5.40 12.85 20.42
C ILE A 79 -4.04 13.33 20.92
N SER A 80 -3.99 14.00 22.09
CA SER A 80 -2.72 14.49 22.64
C SER A 80 -1.74 13.36 22.99
N MET A 81 -2.24 12.21 23.47
CA MET A 81 -1.41 11.03 23.69
C MET A 81 -0.85 10.49 22.37
N LEU A 82 -1.65 10.49 21.31
CA LEU A 82 -1.28 9.98 20.01
C LEU A 82 -0.26 10.89 19.32
N GLU A 83 -0.44 12.20 19.37
CA GLU A 83 0.54 13.21 18.92
C GLU A 83 1.90 12.99 19.60
N ALA A 84 1.93 12.91 20.93
CA ALA A 84 3.17 12.69 21.68
C ALA A 84 3.88 11.37 21.30
N PHE A 85 3.11 10.31 21.02
CA PHE A 85 3.65 9.03 20.55
C PHE A 85 4.25 9.13 19.14
N VAL A 86 3.57 9.83 18.23
CA VAL A 86 4.04 10.04 16.85
C VAL A 86 5.31 10.89 16.85
N ASP A 87 5.34 11.97 17.61
CA ASP A 87 6.51 12.83 17.77
C ASP A 87 7.72 12.06 18.33
N LEU A 88 7.49 11.16 19.29
CA LEU A 88 8.53 10.28 19.83
C LEU A 88 9.10 9.35 18.75
N ILE A 89 8.24 8.80 17.89
CA ILE A 89 8.65 7.92 16.79
C ILE A 89 9.48 8.73 15.78
N ILE A 90 8.99 9.89 15.34
CA ILE A 90 9.68 10.78 14.39
C ILE A 90 11.05 11.18 14.94
N SER A 91 11.11 11.63 16.19
CA SER A 91 12.36 12.00 16.85
C SER A 91 13.37 10.85 16.90
N ARG A 92 12.90 9.60 17.07
CA ARG A 92 13.79 8.43 17.03
C ARG A 92 14.42 8.21 15.66
N PHE A 93 13.71 8.52 14.58
CA PHE A 93 14.25 8.44 13.23
C PHE A 93 15.28 9.54 12.96
N ASP A 94 15.01 10.77 13.39
CA ASP A 94 15.92 11.90 13.23
C ASP A 94 17.25 11.69 13.97
N ASN A 95 17.19 11.19 15.21
CA ASN A 95 18.37 10.90 16.03
C ASN A 95 19.21 9.71 15.49
N ASN A 96 18.57 8.74 14.82
CA ASN A 96 19.28 7.62 14.20
C ASN A 96 19.98 8.03 12.89
N SER A 97 19.59 9.15 12.28
CA SER A 97 20.23 9.74 11.10
C SER A 97 21.51 10.50 11.45
N SER A 98 21.65 11.02 12.68
CA SER A 98 22.78 11.87 13.08
C SER A 98 24.01 11.10 13.60
N GLY A 99 23.94 9.77 13.71
CA GLY A 99 25.02 8.92 14.25
C GLY A 99 26.02 8.37 13.22
N LYS A 100 26.00 8.85 11.97
CA LYS A 100 26.95 8.44 10.92
C LYS A 100 27.94 9.58 10.62
N THR A 101 28.98 9.70 11.45
CA THR A 101 30.23 10.40 11.13
C THR A 101 31.39 9.67 11.77
#